data_AF-B7GNZ1-F1
#
_entry.id   AF-B7GNZ1-F1
#
_cell.length_a   1.000
_cell.length_b   1.000
_cell.length_c   1.000
_cell.angle_alpha   90.00
_cell.angle_beta   90.00
_cell.angle_gamma   90.00
#
_symmetry.space_group_name_H-M   'P 1'
#
loop_
_entity.id
_entity.type
_entity.pdbx_description
1 polymer ?
#
loop_
_entity_poly.entity_id
_entity_poly.type
_entity_poly.pdbx_seq_one_letter_code
_entity_poly.pdbx_strand_id
1 'polypeptide(L)'
;MTYTTAGLRCGELCGLQVGDIDLMSRTLRVRHSVNRGRTDRGRVRIADTKTRSSIRSVPIPDGLIPVIGDHLRQHCDWTDPDAMVFPPRRVKIMSQTTLEGQFRKAREKAGRPDLTFKSLRASHATLLMLRGGTLREVMDELGHSSEKVAIKHYQRIVDQHRSQVVNQLVDEFIHSQYESTIDDKKLVNRMRRKPKCNNTDTR
;
A
#
# COMPACT_ATOMS: atom_id res chain seq x y z
N MET A 1 12.70 3.92 0.39
CA MET A 1 11.29 3.80 -0.05
C MET A 1 10.74 2.49 0.50
N THR A 2 9.81 2.54 1.45
CA THR A 2 9.32 1.35 2.16
C THR A 2 8.14 0.75 1.40
N TYR A 3 8.42 -0.14 0.45
CA TYR A 3 7.40 -0.88 -0.31
C TYR A 3 6.72 -1.88 0.62
N THR A 4 5.65 -1.44 1.27
CA THR A 4 4.94 -2.21 2.31
C THR A 4 3.95 -3.17 1.64
N THR A 5 4.46 -4.09 0.84
CA THR A 5 3.80 -5.29 0.26
C THR A 5 2.31 -5.49 0.60
N ALA A 6 1.39 -4.90 -0.19
CA ALA A 6 -0.01 -5.32 -0.42
C ALA A 6 -0.86 -5.71 0.82
N GLY A 7 -0.44 -5.35 2.04
CA GLY A 7 -1.01 -5.79 3.30
C GLY A 7 -1.14 -7.32 3.52
N LEU A 8 -0.49 -8.22 2.77
CA LEU A 8 -0.79 -9.66 2.81
C LEU A 8 -0.49 -10.34 4.16
N ARG A 9 -1.30 -11.33 4.56
CA ARG A 9 -1.02 -12.18 5.73
C ARG A 9 0.07 -13.21 5.38
N CYS A 10 0.85 -13.64 6.38
CA CYS A 10 1.88 -14.69 6.21
C CYS A 10 1.32 -15.97 5.57
N GLY A 11 0.15 -16.44 6.02
CA GLY A 11 -0.51 -17.61 5.42
C GLY A 11 -0.98 -17.38 3.98
N GLU A 12 -1.37 -16.16 3.61
CA GLU A 12 -1.74 -15.81 2.21
C GLU A 12 -0.51 -15.83 1.32
N LEU A 13 0.63 -15.28 1.78
CA LEU A 13 1.91 -15.36 1.07
C LEU A 13 2.35 -16.81 0.84
N CYS A 14 2.23 -17.67 1.85
CA CYS A 14 2.56 -19.10 1.72
C CYS A 14 1.65 -19.85 0.75
N GLY A 15 0.45 -19.35 0.46
CA GLY A 15 -0.53 -19.97 -0.45
C GLY A 15 -0.58 -19.32 -1.83
N LEU A 16 0.26 -18.33 -2.10
CA LEU A 16 0.23 -17.58 -3.36
C LEU A 16 0.77 -18.43 -4.51
N GLN A 17 -0.01 -18.55 -5.58
CA GLN A 17 0.33 -19.32 -6.77
C GLN A 17 0.71 -18.42 -7.95
N VAL A 18 1.42 -18.95 -8.94
CA VAL A 18 1.82 -18.20 -10.14
C VAL A 18 0.59 -17.63 -10.85
N GLY A 19 -0.48 -18.41 -10.99
CA GLY A 19 -1.73 -17.98 -11.61
C GLY A 19 -2.51 -16.91 -10.82
N ASP A 20 -2.09 -16.58 -9.60
CA ASP A 20 -2.66 -15.48 -8.82
C ASP A 20 -2.07 -14.11 -9.20
N ILE A 21 -0.96 -14.08 -9.96
CA ILE A 21 -0.25 -12.84 -10.32
C ILE A 21 -0.44 -12.54 -11.81
N ASP A 22 -1.07 -11.41 -12.09
CA ASP A 22 -1.14 -10.86 -13.45
C ASP A 22 -0.33 -9.56 -13.51
N LEU A 23 0.87 -9.66 -14.09
CA LEU A 23 1.78 -8.52 -14.27
C LEU A 23 1.30 -7.56 -15.36
N MET A 24 0.47 -8.00 -16.31
CA MET A 24 -0.04 -7.16 -17.37
C MET A 24 -1.18 -6.27 -16.85
N SER A 25 -2.14 -6.86 -16.13
CA SER A 25 -3.20 -6.12 -15.45
C SER A 25 -2.79 -5.56 -14.08
N ARG A 26 -1.52 -5.74 -13.69
CA ARG A 26 -0.91 -5.25 -12.44
C ARG A 26 -1.75 -5.62 -11.21
N THR A 27 -2.22 -6.85 -11.18
CA THR A 27 -3.17 -7.33 -10.17
C THR A 27 -2.70 -8.62 -9.54
N LEU A 28 -2.76 -8.68 -8.21
CA LEU A 28 -2.53 -9.89 -7.41
C LEU A 28 -3.85 -10.36 -6.81
N ARG A 29 -4.21 -11.63 -7.04
CA ARG A 29 -5.44 -12.25 -6.53
C ARG A 29 -5.14 -13.09 -5.30
N VAL A 30 -5.63 -12.67 -4.14
CA VAL A 30 -5.50 -13.45 -2.92
C VAL A 30 -6.65 -14.45 -2.87
N ARG A 31 -6.42 -15.70 -3.27
CA ARG A 31 -7.47 -16.76 -3.27
C ARG A 31 -7.31 -17.77 -2.15
N HIS A 32 -6.07 -18.02 -1.75
CA HIS A 32 -5.69 -19.12 -0.89
C HIS A 32 -4.99 -18.66 0.38
N SER A 33 -5.07 -19.47 1.43
CA SER A 33 -4.29 -19.23 2.66
C SER A 33 -3.86 -20.54 3.28
N VAL A 34 -2.57 -20.65 3.57
CA VAL A 34 -2.01 -21.77 4.30
C VAL A 34 -2.18 -21.51 5.79
N ASN A 35 -2.99 -22.31 6.47
CA ASN A 35 -3.13 -22.27 7.93
C ASN A 35 -2.68 -23.60 8.55
N ARG A 36 -1.96 -23.53 9.67
CA ARG A 36 -1.78 -24.64 10.60
C ARG A 36 -2.42 -24.26 11.94
N GLY A 37 -3.28 -25.12 12.48
CA GLY A 37 -3.70 -25.01 13.87
C GLY A 37 -2.49 -25.18 14.80
N ARG A 38 -2.47 -24.49 15.94
CA ARG A 38 -1.38 -24.56 16.93
C ARG A 38 -1.18 -25.99 17.48
N THR A 39 -2.20 -26.84 17.36
CA THR A 39 -2.25 -28.26 17.76
C THR A 39 -2.33 -29.22 16.57
N ASP A 40 -2.36 -28.72 15.34
CA ASP A 40 -2.60 -29.53 14.14
C ASP A 40 -1.28 -30.02 13.54
N ARG A 41 -0.96 -31.30 13.78
CA ARG A 41 0.17 -32.01 13.15
C ARG A 41 -0.13 -32.44 11.71
N GLY A 42 -1.28 -32.05 11.16
CA GLY A 42 -1.70 -32.37 9.80
C GLY A 42 -0.77 -31.84 8.70
N ARG A 43 -0.97 -32.40 7.49
CA ARG A 43 -0.30 -31.94 6.27
C ARG A 43 -0.68 -30.48 6.01
N VAL A 44 0.29 -29.68 5.60
CA VAL A 44 0.04 -28.33 5.08
C VAL A 44 -0.88 -28.50 3.87
N ARG A 45 -2.08 -27.92 3.94
CA ARG A 45 -3.05 -27.93 2.86
C ARG A 45 -3.28 -26.49 2.43
N ILE A 46 -3.40 -26.28 1.12
CA ILE A 46 -4.06 -25.10 0.61
C ILE A 46 -5.51 -25.23 1.06
N ALA A 47 -5.91 -24.43 2.03
CA ALA A 47 -7.32 -24.28 2.33
C ALA A 47 -7.81 -23.09 1.49
N ASP A 48 -8.93 -23.27 0.82
CA ASP A 48 -9.71 -22.14 0.34
C ASP A 48 -9.93 -21.20 1.52
N THR A 49 -9.75 -19.91 1.27
CA THR A 49 -9.90 -18.94 2.35
C THR A 49 -11.29 -19.09 2.97
N LYS A 50 -11.35 -19.13 4.32
CA LYS A 50 -12.52 -19.61 5.12
C LYS A 50 -13.87 -18.95 4.80
N THR A 51 -13.90 -17.87 4.01
CA THR A 51 -15.12 -17.16 3.61
C THR A 51 -14.95 -16.53 2.20
N ARG A 52 -16.06 -16.35 1.44
CA ARG A 52 -16.06 -15.59 0.17
C ARG A 52 -15.44 -14.18 0.31
N SER A 53 -15.48 -13.60 1.50
CA SER A 53 -14.96 -12.25 1.82
C SER A 53 -13.44 -12.13 1.88
N SER A 54 -12.68 -13.23 1.80
CA SER A 54 -11.21 -13.21 1.82
C SER A 54 -10.57 -13.28 0.44
N ILE A 55 -11.36 -13.59 -0.60
CA ILE A 55 -10.92 -13.47 -1.99
C ILE A 55 -10.93 -12.00 -2.36
N ARG A 56 -9.75 -11.47 -2.68
CA ARG A 56 -9.60 -10.06 -3.07
C ARG A 56 -8.53 -9.89 -4.12
N SER A 57 -8.66 -8.81 -4.87
CA SER A 57 -7.65 -8.36 -5.82
C SER A 57 -6.93 -7.16 -5.21
N VAL A 58 -5.61 -7.18 -5.22
CA VAL A 58 -4.76 -6.09 -4.72
C VAL A 58 -3.92 -5.57 -5.87
N PRO A 59 -3.88 -4.24 -6.09
CA PRO A 59 -3.02 -3.67 -7.13
C PRO A 59 -1.54 -3.91 -6.82
N ILE A 60 -0.77 -4.21 -7.85
CA ILE A 60 0.68 -4.34 -7.79
C ILE A 60 1.28 -2.97 -8.14
N PRO A 61 2.03 -2.33 -7.23
CA PRO A 61 2.73 -1.09 -7.54
C PRO A 61 3.71 -1.26 -8.69
N ASP A 62 3.77 -0.28 -9.60
CA ASP A 62 4.60 -0.33 -10.81
C ASP A 62 6.07 -0.64 -10.53
N GLY A 63 6.64 -0.05 -9.46
CA GLY A 63 8.02 -0.30 -9.04
C GLY A 63 8.30 -1.73 -8.58
N LEU A 64 7.27 -2.52 -8.24
CA LEU A 64 7.41 -3.92 -7.84
C LEU A 64 7.26 -4.90 -9.00
N ILE A 65 6.68 -4.48 -10.13
CA ILE A 65 6.52 -5.34 -11.32
C ILE A 65 7.84 -5.99 -11.76
N PRO A 66 8.96 -5.25 -11.95
CA PRO A 66 10.21 -5.89 -12.37
C PRO A 66 10.74 -6.87 -11.31
N VAL A 67 10.63 -6.53 -10.02
CA VAL A 67 11.10 -7.37 -8.91
C VAL A 67 10.30 -8.68 -8.83
N ILE A 68 8.97 -8.60 -8.97
CA ILE A 68 8.10 -9.79 -8.98
C ILE A 68 8.37 -10.61 -10.24
N GLY A 69 8.50 -9.97 -11.40
CA GLY A 69 8.83 -10.64 -12.65
C GLY A 69 10.14 -11.42 -12.55
N ASP A 70 11.21 -10.81 -12.04
CA ASP A 70 12.50 -11.49 -11.84
C ASP A 70 12.39 -12.67 -10.89
N HIS A 71 11.69 -12.50 -9.77
CA HIS A 71 11.46 -13.58 -8.81
C HIS A 71 10.73 -14.77 -9.43
N LEU A 72 9.65 -14.51 -10.19
CA LEU A 72 8.88 -15.55 -10.87
C LEU A 72 9.74 -16.33 -11.86
N ARG A 73 10.59 -15.63 -12.64
CA ARG A 73 11.50 -16.26 -13.61
C ARG A 73 12.59 -17.12 -12.99
N GLN A 74 13.15 -16.67 -11.86
CA GLN A 74 14.31 -17.32 -11.25
C GLN A 74 13.94 -18.47 -10.31
N HIS A 75 12.73 -18.43 -9.75
CA HIS A 75 12.39 -19.29 -8.62
C HIS A 75 11.13 -20.11 -8.82
N CYS A 76 10.28 -19.78 -9.79
CA CYS A 76 8.99 -20.45 -9.97
C CYS A 76 8.93 -21.19 -11.31
N ASP A 77 8.13 -22.25 -11.35
CA ASP A 77 7.71 -22.81 -12.63
C ASP A 77 6.57 -21.94 -13.19
N TRP A 78 6.92 -21.02 -14.09
CA TRP A 78 5.97 -20.13 -14.75
C TRP A 78 5.00 -20.82 -15.71
N THR A 79 5.20 -22.11 -16.02
CA THR A 79 4.34 -22.86 -16.95
C THR A 79 3.17 -23.52 -16.23
N ASP A 80 3.28 -23.69 -14.91
CA ASP A 80 2.25 -24.24 -14.04
C ASP A 80 1.55 -23.12 -13.25
N PRO A 81 0.29 -22.79 -13.55
CA PRO A 81 -0.48 -21.80 -12.79
C PRO A 81 -0.63 -22.15 -11.31
N ASP A 82 -0.55 -23.43 -10.95
CA ASP A 82 -0.67 -23.92 -9.58
C ASP A 82 0.66 -23.92 -8.82
N ALA A 83 1.78 -23.61 -9.49
CA ALA A 83 3.08 -23.52 -8.86
C ALA A 83 3.10 -22.44 -7.77
N MET A 84 3.78 -22.72 -6.65
CA MET A 84 3.90 -21.77 -5.55
C MET A 84 4.85 -20.64 -5.95
N VAL A 85 4.47 -19.39 -5.67
CA VAL A 85 5.36 -18.22 -5.84
C VAL A 85 6.55 -18.28 -4.90
N PHE A 86 6.39 -18.91 -3.73
CA PHE A 86 7.49 -19.14 -2.78
C PHE A 86 7.69 -20.66 -2.59
N PRO A 87 8.32 -21.35 -3.56
CA PRO A 87 8.46 -22.79 -3.49
C PRO A 87 9.50 -23.18 -2.43
N PRO A 88 9.19 -24.11 -1.52
CA PRO A 88 10.17 -24.62 -0.56
C PRO A 88 11.01 -25.74 -1.20
N ARG A 89 12.24 -25.94 -0.70
CA ARG A 89 13.21 -26.88 -1.31
C ARG A 89 12.85 -28.38 -1.21
N ARG A 90 12.00 -28.79 -0.27
CA ARG A 90 11.80 -30.21 0.10
C ARG A 90 10.35 -30.65 0.24
N VAL A 91 9.40 -29.72 0.24
CA VAL A 91 7.98 -30.01 0.47
C VAL A 91 7.15 -29.33 -0.62
N LYS A 92 5.86 -29.64 -0.72
CA LYS A 92 5.00 -29.04 -1.75
C LYS A 92 4.60 -27.59 -1.44
N ILE A 93 4.43 -27.25 -0.16
CA ILE A 93 3.92 -25.94 0.29
C ILE A 93 4.75 -25.46 1.47
N MET A 94 5.15 -24.17 1.45
CA MET A 94 5.92 -23.57 2.54
C MET A 94 5.03 -23.34 3.76
N SER A 95 5.51 -23.70 4.95
CA SER A 95 4.79 -23.38 6.19
C SER A 95 5.02 -21.93 6.61
N GLN A 96 4.05 -21.33 7.31
CA GLN A 96 4.20 -19.98 7.87
C GLN A 96 5.45 -19.84 8.74
N THR A 97 5.73 -20.83 9.59
CA THR A 97 6.92 -20.83 10.47
C THR A 97 8.21 -20.80 9.66
N THR A 98 8.27 -21.49 8.53
CA THR A 98 9.43 -21.47 7.64
C THR A 98 9.61 -20.09 7.01
N LEU A 99 8.53 -19.50 6.49
CA LEU A 99 8.58 -18.17 5.89
C LEU A 99 8.97 -17.10 6.92
N GLU A 100 8.39 -17.15 8.13
CA GLU A 100 8.76 -16.29 9.26
C GLU A 100 10.23 -16.45 9.66
N GLY A 101 10.75 -17.68 9.65
CA GLY A 101 12.15 -17.95 9.90
C GLY A 101 13.09 -17.33 8.86
N GLN A 102 12.72 -17.36 7.58
CA GLN A 102 13.48 -16.70 6.51
C GLN A 102 13.38 -15.18 6.61
N PHE A 103 12.17 -14.66 6.85
CA PHE A 103 11.96 -13.23 7.04
C PHE A 103 12.74 -12.69 8.24
N ARG A 104 12.83 -13.46 9.33
CA ARG A 104 13.66 -13.10 10.49
C ARG A 104 15.14 -12.91 10.11
N LYS A 105 15.70 -13.82 9.31
CA LYS A 105 17.08 -13.67 8.83
C LYS A 105 17.25 -12.44 7.94
N ALA A 106 16.27 -12.18 7.06
CA ALA A 106 16.30 -11.03 6.17
C ALA A 106 16.23 -9.70 6.95
N ARG A 107 15.31 -9.58 7.92
CA ARG A 107 15.16 -8.36 8.73
C ARG A 107 16.36 -8.12 9.65
N GLU A 108 17.00 -9.17 10.15
CA GLU A 108 18.24 -9.05 10.95
C GLU A 108 19.38 -8.49 10.10
N LYS A 109 19.56 -9.01 8.88
CA LYS A 109 20.53 -8.46 7.92
C LYS A 109 20.23 -7.02 7.52
N ALA A 110 18.95 -6.64 7.47
CA ALA A 110 18.51 -5.27 7.19
C ALA A 110 18.62 -4.34 8.42
N GLY A 111 19.10 -4.82 9.58
CA GLY A 111 19.17 -4.02 10.81
C GLY A 111 17.80 -3.67 11.42
N ARG A 112 16.76 -4.43 11.09
CA ARG A 112 15.37 -4.18 11.47
C ARG A 112 14.70 -5.38 12.17
N PRO A 113 15.23 -5.86 13.31
CA PRO A 113 14.70 -7.02 14.02
C PRO A 113 13.27 -6.82 14.56
N ASP A 114 12.82 -5.56 14.64
CA ASP A 114 11.47 -5.16 15.08
C ASP A 114 10.38 -5.50 14.06
N LEU A 115 10.73 -5.67 12.78
CA LEU A 115 9.75 -5.91 11.72
C LEU A 115 9.15 -7.31 11.78
N THR A 116 7.83 -7.42 11.73
CA THR A 116 7.08 -8.68 11.62
C THR A 116 6.08 -8.57 10.46
N PHE A 117 5.57 -9.68 9.94
CA PHE A 117 4.48 -9.62 8.94
C PHE A 117 3.26 -8.85 9.46
N LYS A 118 2.97 -8.96 10.77
CA LYS A 118 1.92 -8.19 11.43
C LYS A 118 2.22 -6.69 11.41
N SER A 119 3.46 -6.28 11.70
CA SER A 119 3.82 -4.86 11.69
C SER A 119 3.84 -4.29 10.27
N LEU A 120 4.35 -5.04 9.28
CA LEU A 120 4.30 -4.64 7.87
C LEU A 120 2.85 -4.40 7.43
N ARG A 121 1.95 -5.34 7.72
CA ARG A 121 0.53 -5.19 7.40
C ARG A 121 -0.12 -4.01 8.12
N ALA A 122 0.20 -3.78 9.39
CA ALA A 122 -0.30 -2.62 10.13
C ALA A 122 0.24 -1.29 9.56
N SER A 123 1.51 -1.26 9.17
CA SER A 123 2.14 -0.11 8.50
C SER A 123 1.51 0.16 7.14
N HIS A 124 1.20 -0.86 6.35
CA HIS A 124 0.52 -0.71 5.06
C HIS A 124 -0.83 -0.01 5.23
N ALA A 125 -1.67 -0.53 6.13
CA ALA A 125 -2.97 0.09 6.45
C ALA A 125 -2.83 1.53 6.94
N THR A 126 -1.83 1.77 7.80
CA THR A 126 -1.56 3.12 8.33
C THR A 126 -1.15 4.08 7.23
N LEU A 127 -0.26 3.65 6.33
CA LEU A 127 0.21 4.47 5.21
C LEU A 127 -0.91 4.73 4.21
N LEU A 128 -1.75 3.73 3.91
CA LEU A 128 -2.91 3.91 3.03
C LEU A 128 -3.85 4.99 3.59
N MET A 129 -4.20 4.90 4.89
CA MET A 129 -5.03 5.91 5.56
C MET A 129 -4.39 7.30 5.56
N LEU A 130 -3.11 7.41 5.89
CA LEU A 130 -2.39 8.69 5.91
C LEU A 130 -2.31 9.36 4.53
N ARG A 131 -2.44 8.57 3.46
CA ARG A 131 -2.47 9.06 2.07
C ARG A 131 -3.88 9.32 1.55
N GLY A 132 -4.87 9.36 2.43
CA GLY A 132 -6.26 9.69 2.09
C GLY A 132 -7.12 8.49 1.71
N GLY A 133 -6.61 7.26 1.86
CA GLY A 133 -7.42 6.05 1.66
C GLY A 133 -8.55 5.96 2.67
N THR A 134 -9.74 5.64 2.19
CA THR A 134 -10.94 5.47 3.02
C THR A 134 -10.84 4.24 3.90
N LEU A 135 -11.60 4.23 5.01
CA LEU A 135 -11.70 3.05 5.87
C LEU A 135 -12.14 1.80 5.09
N ARG A 136 -13.03 1.98 4.10
CA ARG A 136 -13.52 0.89 3.27
C ARG A 136 -12.43 0.28 2.39
N GLU A 137 -11.65 1.13 1.70
CA GLU A 137 -10.52 0.67 0.89
C GLU A 137 -9.48 -0.08 1.73
N VAL A 138 -9.17 0.41 2.93
CA VAL A 138 -8.25 -0.27 3.84
C VAL A 138 -8.80 -1.62 4.29
N MET A 139 -10.11 -1.70 4.59
CA MET A 139 -10.74 -2.97 4.96
C MET A 139 -10.72 -3.98 3.81
N ASP A 140 -10.98 -3.53 2.59
CA ASP A 140 -10.96 -4.34 1.38
C ASP A 140 -9.55 -4.86 1.10
N GLU A 141 -8.53 -4.00 1.20
CA GLU A 141 -7.14 -4.39 0.95
C GLU A 141 -6.57 -5.31 2.02
N LEU A 142 -6.99 -5.12 3.28
CA LEU A 142 -6.66 -6.03 4.37
C LEU A 142 -7.45 -7.35 4.27
N GLY A 143 -8.64 -7.39 3.67
CA GLY A 143 -9.52 -8.55 3.76
C GLY A 143 -9.92 -8.84 5.21
N HIS A 144 -10.25 -7.78 5.97
CA HIS A 144 -10.87 -7.88 7.29
C HIS A 144 -12.38 -7.92 7.14
N SER A 145 -13.03 -9.01 7.56
CA SER A 145 -14.48 -9.06 7.72
C SER A 145 -14.96 -8.32 8.97
N SER A 146 -14.07 -8.09 9.94
CA SER A 146 -14.37 -7.42 11.22
C SER A 146 -13.92 -5.96 11.18
N GLU A 147 -14.89 -5.06 11.12
CA GLU A 147 -14.75 -3.61 11.16
C GLU A 147 -14.00 -3.12 12.42
N LYS A 148 -14.15 -3.83 13.55
CA LYS A 148 -13.57 -3.45 14.85
C LYS A 148 -12.04 -3.33 14.83
N VAL A 149 -11.35 -4.21 14.10
CA VAL A 149 -9.87 -4.16 14.03
C VAL A 149 -9.42 -3.00 13.16
N ALA A 150 -10.12 -2.76 12.04
CA ALA A 150 -9.83 -1.63 11.16
C ALA A 150 -10.09 -0.29 11.86
N ILE A 151 -11.23 -0.16 12.54
CA ILE A 151 -11.60 1.03 13.35
C ILE A 151 -10.57 1.29 14.44
N LYS A 152 -10.10 0.27 15.18
CA LYS A 152 -9.10 0.47 16.23
C LYS A 152 -7.78 1.04 15.69
N HIS A 153 -7.35 0.58 14.52
CA HIS A 153 -6.16 1.13 13.86
C HIS A 153 -6.41 2.55 13.33
N TYR A 154 -7.59 2.78 12.74
CA TYR A 154 -8.03 4.09 12.25
C TYR A 154 -8.04 5.14 13.36
N GLN A 155 -8.70 4.87 14.49
CA GLN A 155 -8.81 5.79 15.62
C GLN A 155 -7.45 6.28 16.12
N ARG A 156 -6.43 5.42 16.14
CA ARG A 156 -5.07 5.79 16.55
C ARG A 156 -4.40 6.77 15.58
N ILE A 157 -4.74 6.72 14.29
CA ILE A 157 -4.13 7.53 13.23
C ILE A 157 -4.88 8.84 13.06
N VAL A 158 -6.20 8.83 13.22
CA VAL A 158 -7.09 9.99 13.02
C VAL A 158 -6.65 11.19 13.84
N ASP A 159 -6.22 11.03 15.09
CA ASP A 159 -5.83 12.18 15.91
C ASP A 159 -4.62 12.94 15.33
N GLN A 160 -3.65 12.21 14.76
CA GLN A 160 -2.46 12.81 14.15
C GLN A 160 -2.75 13.29 12.72
N HIS A 161 -3.55 12.53 11.96
CA HIS A 161 -3.94 12.86 10.60
C HIS A 161 -4.88 14.07 10.55
N ARG A 162 -5.80 14.21 11.52
CA ARG A 162 -6.74 15.33 11.60
C ARG A 162 -5.99 16.66 11.67
N SER A 163 -4.96 16.75 12.52
CA SER A 163 -4.14 17.96 12.62
C SER A 163 -3.39 18.27 11.32
N GLN A 164 -2.87 17.25 10.62
CA GLN A 164 -2.21 17.44 9.32
C GLN A 164 -3.16 17.89 8.22
N VAL A 165 -4.33 17.26 8.10
CA VAL A 165 -5.34 17.62 7.09
C VAL A 165 -5.89 19.02 7.36
N VAL A 166 -6.16 19.37 8.62
CA VAL A 166 -6.60 20.73 8.98
C VAL A 166 -5.52 21.75 8.60
N ASN A 167 -4.25 21.48 8.88
CA ASN A 167 -3.17 22.37 8.49
C ASN A 167 -3.05 22.50 6.96
N GLN A 168 -3.14 21.40 6.21
CA GLN A 168 -3.11 21.43 4.75
C GLN A 168 -4.28 22.22 4.16
N LEU A 169 -5.51 22.00 4.66
CA LEU A 169 -6.69 22.77 4.23
C LEU A 169 -6.51 24.27 4.49
N VAL A 170 -5.96 24.63 5.65
CA VAL A 170 -5.67 26.02 5.99
C VAL A 170 -4.58 26.58 5.09
N ASP A 171 -3.50 25.83 4.82
CA ASP A 171 -2.41 26.27 3.96
C ASP A 171 -2.87 26.48 2.51
N GLU A 172 -3.71 25.58 1.99
CA GLU A 172 -4.34 25.70 0.66
C GLU A 172 -5.29 26.89 0.59
N PHE A 173 -6.12 27.10 1.62
CA PHE A 173 -7.00 28.27 1.71
C PHE A 173 -6.20 29.58 1.80
N ILE A 174 -5.15 29.62 2.62
CA ILE A 174 -4.29 30.80 2.77
C ILE A 174 -3.59 31.09 1.45
N HIS A 175 -3.04 30.08 0.74
CA HIS A 175 -2.40 30.30 -0.56
C HIS A 175 -3.40 30.81 -1.61
N SER A 176 -4.60 30.23 -1.67
CA SER A 176 -5.69 30.67 -2.55
C SER A 176 -6.10 32.13 -2.30
N GLN A 177 -6.16 32.56 -1.03
CA GLN A 177 -6.46 33.95 -0.67
C GLN A 177 -5.26 34.90 -0.88
N TYR A 178 -4.02 34.42 -0.76
CA TYR A 178 -2.83 35.24 -1.01
C TYR A 178 -2.59 35.50 -2.50
N GLU A 179 -2.85 34.52 -3.38
CA GLU A 179 -2.73 34.73 -4.83
C GLU A 179 -3.78 35.71 -5.36
N SER A 180 -5.03 35.62 -4.88
CA SER A 180 -6.09 36.57 -5.28
C SER A 180 -5.81 38.00 -4.80
N THR A 181 -5.31 38.16 -3.58
CA THR A 181 -4.97 39.49 -3.04
C THR A 181 -3.70 40.11 -3.66
N ILE A 182 -2.75 39.31 -4.13
CA ILE A 182 -1.58 39.82 -4.88
C ILE A 182 -1.98 40.26 -6.29
N ASP A 183 -2.89 39.54 -6.95
CA ASP A 183 -3.35 39.90 -8.30
C ASP A 183 -4.19 41.18 -8.27
N ASP A 184 -5.08 41.32 -7.28
CA ASP A 184 -5.83 42.57 -7.04
C ASP A 184 -4.91 43.77 -6.78
N LYS A 185 -3.86 43.60 -5.95
CA LYS A 185 -2.89 44.67 -5.68
C LYS A 185 -2.06 45.03 -6.92
N LYS A 186 -1.71 44.06 -7.77
CA LYS A 186 -1.03 44.31 -9.05
C LYS A 186 -1.96 45.04 -10.03
N LEU A 187 -3.24 44.66 -10.10
CA LEU A 187 -4.25 45.30 -10.94
C LEU A 187 -4.45 46.77 -10.54
N VAL A 188 -4.64 47.03 -9.23
CA VAL A 188 -4.79 48.38 -8.66
C VAL A 188 -3.54 49.24 -8.89
N ASN A 189 -2.33 48.67 -8.73
CA ASN A 189 -1.08 49.39 -9.02
C ASN A 189 -0.88 49.67 -10.52
N ARG A 190 -1.39 48.81 -11.40
CA ARG A 190 -1.37 49.03 -12.86
C ARG A 190 -2.34 50.14 -13.28
N MET A 191 -3.51 50.23 -12.63
CA MET A 191 -4.49 51.31 -12.84
C MET A 191 -4.02 52.66 -12.28
N ARG A 192 -3.22 52.66 -11.20
CA ARG A 192 -2.66 53.90 -10.61
C ARG A 192 -1.53 54.53 -11.43
N ARG A 193 -0.91 53.80 -12.38
CA ARG A 193 0.07 54.36 -13.32
C ARG A 193 -0.67 55.08 -14.46
N LYS A 194 -0.94 56.38 -14.29
CA LYS A 194 -1.47 57.23 -15.38
C LYS A 194 -0.57 57.11 -16.62
N PRO A 195 -1.14 57.07 -17.84
CA PRO A 195 -0.34 57.14 -19.06
C PRO A 195 0.42 58.48 -19.09
N LYS A 196 1.73 58.43 -19.39
CA LYS A 196 2.51 59.65 -19.65
C LYS A 196 1.89 60.33 -20.88
N CYS A 197 1.24 61.48 -20.67
CA CYS A 197 0.89 62.38 -21.76
C CYS A 197 2.20 62.87 -22.40
N ASN A 198 2.50 62.40 -23.60
CA ASN A 198 3.56 62.98 -24.42
C ASN A 198 3.00 64.27 -25.03
N ASN A 199 3.44 65.42 -24.52
CA ASN A 199 3.33 66.69 -25.24
C ASN A 199 4.35 66.65 -26.38
N THR A 200 3.87 66.42 -27.59
CA THR A 200 4.58 66.80 -28.81
C THR A 200 4.27 68.27 -29.07
N ASP A 201 5.23 69.12 -28.71
CA ASP A 201 5.25 70.53 -29.08
C ASP A 201 5.30 70.68 -30.60
N THR A 202 4.44 71.55 -31.10
CA THR A 202 4.32 71.99 -32.48
C THR A 202 5.40 73.03 -32.76
N ARG A 203 6.14 72.85 -33.86
CA ARG A 203 6.80 73.92 -34.61
C ARG A 203 6.67 73.65 -36.09
#